data_AF-A0A1B2YRP5-F1
#
_entry.id   AF-A0A1B2YRP5-F1
#
_cell.length_a   1.000
_cell.length_b   1.000
_cell.length_c   1.000
_cell.angle_alpha   90.00
_cell.angle_beta   90.00
_cell.angle_gamma   90.00
#
_symmetry.space_group_name_H-M   'P 1'
#
loop_
_entity.id
_entity.type
_entity.pdbx_description
1 polymer ?
#
loop_
_entity_poly.entity_id
_entity_poly.type
_entity_poly.pdbx_seq_one_letter_code
_entity_poly.pdbx_strand_id
1 'polypeptide(L)'
;PKQARDLILTFIGHYFPDNDGLVTAKSPLDLYNDTSFFIKEISTLNYEEAYKLLTQHVRKLNASVPPLISAYMSLSSTMKSFGTALNKKFGDVEETGILISIDDIFEQKKERHINSYLKEKNGDT
;
A
#
# COMPACT_ATOMS: atom_id res chain seq x y z
N PRO A 1 -7.45 14.02 6.30
CA PRO A 1 -6.70 14.56 7.46
C PRO A 1 -5.26 14.02 7.49
N LYS A 2 -4.28 14.85 7.89
CA LYS A 2 -2.85 14.46 7.92
C LYS A 2 -2.60 13.22 8.77
N GLN A 3 -3.25 13.11 9.93
CA GLN A 3 -3.13 11.95 10.81
C GLN A 3 -3.61 10.64 10.14
N ALA A 4 -4.74 10.66 9.43
CA ALA A 4 -5.23 9.47 8.72
C ALA A 4 -4.28 9.02 7.62
N ARG A 5 -3.67 9.98 6.90
CA ARG A 5 -2.63 9.71 5.90
C ARG A 5 -1.41 9.05 6.57
N ASP A 6 -0.92 9.60 7.67
CA ASP A 6 0.27 9.09 8.35
C ASP A 6 0.08 7.65 8.83
N LEU A 7 -1.13 7.30 9.32
CA LEU A 7 -1.46 5.92 9.68
C LEU A 7 -1.43 4.97 8.48
N ILE A 8 -1.92 5.40 7.31
CA ILE A 8 -1.87 4.60 6.08
C ILE A 8 -0.42 4.39 5.63
N LEU A 9 0.40 5.45 5.60
CA LEU A 9 1.81 5.34 5.22
C LEU A 9 2.59 4.45 6.18
N THR A 10 2.30 4.58 7.48
CA THR A 10 2.89 3.72 8.53
C THR A 10 2.52 2.25 8.33
N PHE A 11 1.25 1.97 8.02
CA PHE A 11 0.78 0.62 7.75
C PHE A 11 1.49 0.00 6.54
N ILE A 12 1.58 0.76 5.44
CA ILE A 12 2.24 0.31 4.21
C ILE A 12 3.72 0.01 4.47
N GLY A 13 4.43 0.93 5.13
CA GLY A 13 5.86 0.73 5.44
C GLY A 13 6.11 -0.45 6.39
N HIS A 14 5.17 -0.79 7.26
CA HIS A 14 5.29 -1.92 8.19
C HIS A 14 5.06 -3.28 7.51
N TYR A 15 3.99 -3.41 6.72
CA TYR A 15 3.61 -4.70 6.11
C TYR A 15 4.25 -4.94 4.75
N PHE A 16 4.69 -3.89 4.06
CA PHE A 16 5.26 -3.97 2.72
C PHE A 16 6.63 -3.26 2.65
N PRO A 17 7.60 -3.58 3.52
CA PRO A 17 8.90 -2.93 3.52
C PRO A 17 9.76 -3.36 2.32
N ASP A 18 10.64 -2.45 1.89
CA ASP A 18 11.75 -2.80 1.00
C ASP A 18 12.91 -3.42 1.80
N ASN A 19 12.79 -4.71 2.11
CA ASN A 19 13.81 -5.45 2.88
C ASN A 19 15.17 -5.55 2.17
N ASP A 20 15.20 -5.38 0.85
CA ASP A 20 16.42 -5.54 0.04
C ASP A 20 17.10 -4.18 -0.23
N GLY A 21 16.47 -3.06 0.15
CA GLY A 21 16.99 -1.71 -0.05
C GLY A 21 17.20 -1.36 -1.53
N LEU A 22 16.32 -1.84 -2.40
CA LEU A 22 16.39 -1.65 -3.86
C LEU A 22 16.24 -0.18 -4.26
N VAL A 23 15.37 0.56 -3.58
CA VAL A 23 15.05 1.95 -3.93
C VAL A 23 14.93 2.81 -2.68
N THR A 24 15.50 4.01 -2.74
CA THR A 24 15.37 5.03 -1.69
C THR A 24 14.80 6.33 -2.27
N ALA A 25 13.88 6.94 -1.52
CA ALA A 25 13.32 8.23 -1.88
C ALA A 25 14.39 9.34 -1.78
N LYS A 26 14.57 10.11 -2.87
CA LYS A 26 15.53 11.25 -2.90
C LYS A 26 15.13 12.40 -1.96
N SER A 27 13.83 12.54 -1.73
CA SER A 27 13.26 13.55 -0.83
C SER A 27 12.13 12.88 -0.06
N PRO A 28 12.46 12.09 0.98
CA PRO A 28 11.47 11.35 1.75
C PRO A 28 10.50 12.33 2.41
N LEU A 29 9.23 11.95 2.41
CA LEU A 29 8.16 12.68 3.06
C LEU A 29 8.15 12.30 4.55
N ASP A 30 8.33 13.29 5.42
CA ASP A 30 8.18 13.09 6.85
C ASP A 30 6.70 12.91 7.24
N LEU A 31 6.46 12.06 8.24
CA LEU A 31 5.15 11.99 8.90
C LEU A 31 4.88 13.29 9.63
N TYR A 32 3.63 13.77 9.59
CA TYR A 32 3.25 14.97 10.34
C TYR A 32 2.94 14.68 11.81
N ASN A 33 2.63 13.43 12.13
CA ASN A 33 2.20 12.99 13.45
C ASN A 33 2.99 11.75 13.88
N ASP A 34 3.15 11.59 15.20
CA ASP A 34 3.70 10.34 15.76
C ASP A 34 2.69 9.19 15.58
N THR A 35 3.13 8.14 14.90
CA THR A 35 2.36 6.91 14.66
C THR A 35 2.94 5.69 15.40
N SER A 36 3.89 5.91 16.32
CA SER A 36 4.53 4.83 17.10
C SER A 36 3.53 4.02 17.91
N PHE A 37 2.46 4.64 18.40
CA PHE A 37 1.37 3.93 19.09
C PHE A 37 0.70 2.90 18.16
N PHE A 38 0.47 3.28 16.91
CA PHE A 38 -0.22 2.45 15.93
C PHE A 38 0.65 1.27 15.51
N ILE A 39 1.96 1.47 15.34
CA ILE A 39 2.92 0.38 15.10
C ILE A 39 2.84 -0.66 16.22
N LYS A 40 2.80 -0.23 17.48
CA LYS A 40 2.69 -1.16 18.63
C LYS A 40 1.40 -1.98 18.56
N GLU A 41 0.28 -1.38 18.18
CA GLU A 41 -1.00 -2.08 18.06
C GLU A 41 -1.02 -3.12 16.94
N ILE A 42 -0.38 -2.84 15.80
CA ILE A 42 -0.40 -3.74 14.63
C ILE A 42 0.72 -4.78 14.61
N SER A 43 1.82 -4.55 15.35
CA SER A 43 3.04 -5.38 15.27
C SER A 43 2.86 -6.88 15.55
N THR A 44 1.83 -7.24 16.32
CA THR A 44 1.51 -8.64 16.65
C THR A 44 0.34 -9.20 15.84
N LEU A 45 -0.25 -8.39 14.96
CA LEU A 45 -1.42 -8.74 14.18
C LEU A 45 -1.02 -9.22 12.78
N ASN A 46 -1.80 -10.17 12.25
CA ASN A 46 -1.69 -10.47 10.83
C ASN A 46 -2.26 -9.31 9.98
N TYR A 47 -1.95 -9.33 8.68
CA TYR A 47 -2.37 -8.28 7.76
C TYR A 47 -3.88 -7.99 7.80
N GLU A 48 -4.73 -9.01 7.84
CA GLU A 48 -6.19 -8.82 7.80
C GLU A 48 -6.73 -8.16 9.07
N GLU A 49 -6.24 -8.60 10.24
CA GLU A 49 -6.58 -8.02 11.54
C GLU A 49 -6.12 -6.57 11.65
N ALA A 50 -4.87 -6.31 11.24
CA ALA A 50 -4.31 -4.98 11.24
C ALA A 50 -4.99 -4.05 10.24
N TYR A 51 -5.39 -4.56 9.06
CA TYR A 51 -6.11 -3.77 8.07
C TYR A 51 -7.51 -3.35 8.55
N LYS A 52 -8.19 -4.23 9.29
CA LYS A 52 -9.45 -3.88 9.99
C LYS A 52 -9.19 -2.77 11.01
N LEU A 53 -8.12 -2.86 11.80
CA LEU A 53 -7.76 -1.84 12.79
C LEU A 53 -7.40 -0.50 12.13
N LEU A 54 -6.61 -0.50 11.05
CA LEU A 54 -6.31 0.69 10.24
C LEU A 54 -7.61 1.37 9.79
N THR A 55 -8.53 0.59 9.21
CA THR A 55 -9.79 1.10 8.69
C THR A 55 -10.64 1.73 9.81
N GLN A 56 -10.65 1.13 11.00
CA GLN A 56 -11.34 1.70 12.16
C GLN A 56 -10.73 3.04 12.59
N HIS A 57 -9.40 3.14 12.72
CA HIS A 57 -8.73 4.39 13.10
C HIS A 57 -8.95 5.49 12.06
N VAL A 58 -8.79 5.18 10.78
CA VAL A 58 -9.01 6.14 9.69
C VAL A 58 -10.47 6.63 9.66
N ARG A 59 -11.45 5.74 9.91
CA ARG A 59 -12.87 6.12 10.02
C ARG A 59 -13.15 7.02 11.23
N LYS A 60 -12.53 6.77 12.39
CA LYS A 60 -12.64 7.65 13.57
C LYS A 60 -12.15 9.08 13.29
N LEU A 61 -11.26 9.23 12.31
CA LEU A 61 -10.76 10.53 11.83
C LEU A 61 -11.63 11.13 10.72
N ASN A 62 -12.84 10.62 10.50
CA ASN A 62 -13.75 11.04 9.42
C ASN A 62 -13.12 10.92 8.01
N ALA A 63 -12.30 9.89 7.81
CA ALA A 63 -11.65 9.59 6.54
C ALA A 63 -11.83 8.11 6.17
N SER A 64 -11.37 7.74 4.97
CA SER A 64 -11.34 6.36 4.50
C SER A 64 -9.99 6.04 3.87
N VAL A 65 -9.62 4.76 3.85
CA VAL A 65 -8.47 4.29 3.06
C VAL A 65 -8.83 4.45 1.58
N PRO A 66 -8.00 5.12 0.76
CA PRO A 66 -8.27 5.28 -0.66
C PRO A 66 -8.47 3.91 -1.35
N PRO A 67 -9.50 3.75 -2.20
CA PRO A 67 -9.80 2.48 -2.84
C PRO A 67 -8.63 1.90 -3.64
N LEU A 68 -7.85 2.76 -4.30
CA LEU A 68 -6.70 2.34 -5.09
C LEU A 68 -5.60 1.73 -4.21
N ILE A 69 -5.31 2.31 -3.05
CA ILE A 69 -4.35 1.77 -2.08
C ILE A 69 -4.85 0.41 -1.58
N SER A 70 -6.13 0.33 -1.19
CA SER A 70 -6.74 -0.95 -0.78
C SER A 70 -6.66 -2.02 -1.86
N ALA A 71 -6.82 -1.64 -3.13
CA ALA A 71 -6.75 -2.58 -4.24
C ALA A 71 -5.35 -3.22 -4.28
N TYR A 72 -4.29 -2.42 -4.33
CA TYR A 72 -2.91 -2.90 -4.39
C TYR A 72 -2.50 -3.74 -3.17
N MET A 73 -2.79 -3.28 -1.95
CA MET A 73 -2.44 -4.05 -0.74
C MET A 73 -3.16 -5.41 -0.67
N SER A 74 -4.30 -5.55 -1.34
CA SER A 74 -5.05 -6.81 -1.41
C SER A 74 -4.62 -7.76 -2.55
N LEU A 75 -3.70 -7.34 -3.42
CA LEU A 75 -3.28 -8.15 -4.58
C LEU A 75 -2.23 -9.19 -4.22
N SER A 76 -1.33 -8.88 -3.29
CA SER A 76 -0.21 -9.73 -2.93
C SER A 76 0.28 -9.45 -1.52
N SER A 77 0.68 -10.49 -0.79
CA SER A 77 1.38 -10.37 0.49
C SER A 77 2.86 -10.02 0.36
N THR A 78 3.43 -10.08 -0.85
CA THR A 78 4.86 -9.81 -1.11
C THR A 78 5.10 -8.46 -1.77
N MET A 79 4.07 -7.60 -1.87
CA MET A 79 4.24 -6.23 -2.34
C MET A 79 5.35 -5.53 -1.54
N LYS A 80 6.19 -4.76 -2.24
CA LYS A 80 7.18 -3.87 -1.62
C LYS A 80 6.78 -2.43 -1.84
N SER A 81 7.04 -1.59 -0.85
CA SER A 81 6.90 -0.14 -0.92
C SER A 81 8.24 0.54 -0.67
N PHE A 82 8.51 1.63 -1.40
CA PHE A 82 9.82 2.31 -1.40
C PHE A 82 9.78 3.66 -0.68
N GLY A 83 8.90 3.77 0.31
CA GLY A 83 8.59 5.03 0.99
C GLY A 83 7.84 6.02 0.09
N THR A 84 7.51 7.16 0.68
CA THR A 84 6.80 8.26 0.01
C THR A 84 7.74 9.43 -0.20
N ALA A 85 7.73 10.00 -1.40
CA ALA A 85 8.52 11.16 -1.76
C ALA A 85 7.62 12.35 -2.10
N LEU A 86 8.11 13.56 -1.83
CA LEU A 86 7.45 14.80 -2.26
C LEU A 86 7.97 15.21 -3.65
N ASN A 87 7.10 15.17 -4.66
CA ASN A 87 7.43 15.62 -6.01
C ASN A 87 7.13 17.12 -6.19
N LYS A 88 8.11 17.96 -5.82
CA LYS A 88 8.02 19.42 -5.97
C LYS A 88 7.90 19.89 -7.42
N LYS A 89 8.31 19.06 -8.39
CA LYS A 89 8.24 19.39 -9.82
C LYS A 89 6.87 19.12 -10.42
N PHE A 90 6.01 18.42 -9.69
CA PHE A 90 4.66 18.05 -10.12
C PHE A 90 3.63 18.50 -9.07
N GLY A 91 3.65 19.80 -8.72
CA GLY A 91 2.62 20.41 -7.88
C GLY A 91 2.62 19.94 -6.42
N ASP A 92 3.79 19.62 -5.86
CA ASP A 92 3.96 19.11 -4.48
C ASP A 92 3.12 17.85 -4.19
N VAL A 93 2.98 16.98 -5.21
CA VAL A 93 2.27 15.71 -5.08
C VAL A 93 3.13 14.71 -4.30
N GLU A 94 2.46 13.95 -3.43
CA GLU A 94 3.05 12.85 -2.69
C GLU A 94 3.01 11.58 -3.54
N GLU A 95 4.17 10.97 -3.78
CA GLU A 95 4.31 9.79 -4.64
C GLU A 95 4.89 8.63 -3.83
N THR A 96 4.29 7.45 -3.93
CA THR A 96 4.79 6.22 -3.30
C THR A 96 5.09 5.20 -4.38
N GLY A 97 6.34 4.74 -4.43
CA GLY A 97 6.74 3.65 -5.31
C GLY A 97 6.30 2.31 -4.71
N ILE A 98 5.68 1.46 -5.52
CA ILE A 98 5.36 0.07 -5.15
C ILE A 98 5.92 -0.91 -6.20
N LEU A 99 6.26 -2.11 -5.77
CA LEU A 99 6.64 -3.23 -6.63
C LEU A 99 5.80 -4.45 -6.26
N ILE A 100 5.19 -5.07 -7.27
CA ILE A 100 4.40 -6.29 -7.13
C ILE A 100 4.90 -7.27 -8.18
N SER A 101 5.27 -8.47 -7.75
CA SER A 101 5.54 -9.58 -8.66
C SER A 101 4.22 -10.12 -9.20
N ILE A 102 4.12 -10.30 -10.52
CA ILE A 102 2.90 -10.85 -11.15
C ILE A 102 2.63 -12.27 -10.65
N ASP A 103 3.70 -13.06 -10.46
CA ASP A 103 3.60 -14.44 -10.00
C ASP A 103 3.02 -14.54 -8.59
N ASP A 104 3.28 -13.53 -7.75
CA ASP A 104 2.84 -13.46 -6.35
C ASP A 104 1.44 -12.83 -6.17
N ILE A 105 0.76 -12.48 -7.27
CA ILE A 105 -0.64 -12.05 -7.19
C ILE A 105 -1.50 -13.26 -6.83
N PHE A 106 -2.37 -13.11 -5.83
CA PHE A 106 -3.26 -14.20 -5.41
C PHE A 106 -4.11 -14.71 -6.58
N GLU A 107 -4.12 -16.03 -6.80
CA GLU A 107 -4.76 -16.68 -7.94
C GLU A 107 -6.27 -16.34 -8.06
N GLN A 108 -6.95 -16.22 -6.92
CA GLN A 108 -8.36 -15.80 -6.83
C GLN A 108 -8.63 -14.39 -7.42
N LYS A 109 -7.58 -13.55 -7.57
CA LYS A 109 -7.65 -12.24 -8.22
C LYS A 109 -7.02 -12.22 -9.61
N LYS A 110 -6.11 -13.16 -9.94
CA LYS A 110 -5.59 -13.34 -11.31
C LYS A 110 -6.69 -13.75 -12.28
N GLU A 111 -7.57 -14.68 -11.89
CA GLU A 111 -8.57 -15.25 -12.80
C GLU A 111 -9.57 -14.23 -13.37
N ARG A 112 -9.83 -13.11 -12.68
CA ARG A 112 -10.78 -12.08 -13.14
C ARG A 112 -10.19 -11.04 -14.09
N HIS A 113 -8.87 -10.85 -14.13
CA HIS A 113 -8.24 -9.78 -14.91
C HIS A 113 -7.11 -10.24 -15.85
N ILE A 114 -6.41 -11.33 -15.51
CA ILE A 114 -5.32 -11.85 -16.37
C ILE A 114 -5.89 -12.79 -17.44
N ASN A 115 -6.92 -13.58 -17.12
CA ASN A 115 -7.53 -14.49 -18.10
C ASN A 115 -8.16 -13.76 -19.29
N SER A 116 -8.76 -12.58 -19.08
CA SER A 116 -9.32 -11.80 -20.20
C SER A 116 -8.21 -11.30 -21.14
N TYR A 117 -7.10 -10.81 -20.59
CA TYR A 117 -5.93 -10.37 -21.36
C TYR A 117 -5.24 -11.53 -22.10
N LEU A 118 -5.10 -12.69 -21.45
CA LEU A 118 -4.54 -13.88 -22.09
C LEU A 118 -5.45 -14.44 -23.19
N LYS A 119 -6.78 -14.43 -23.00
CA LYS A 119 -7.75 -14.83 -24.04
C LYS A 119 -7.70 -13.90 -25.25
N GLU A 120 -7.70 -12.58 -25.04
CA GLU A 120 -7.51 -11.60 -26.13
C GLU A 120 -6.19 -11.80 -26.87
N LYS A 121 -5.10 -12.02 -26.12
CA LYS A 121 -3.76 -12.23 -26.71
C LYS A 121 -3.67 -13.54 -27.51
N ASN A 122 -4.39 -14.59 -27.10
CA ASN A 122 -4.37 -15.89 -27.76
C ASN A 122 -5.41 -16.03 -28.89
N GLY A 123 -6.25 -15.01 -29.11
CA GLY A 123 -7.26 -15.03 -30.17
C GLY A 123 -8.46 -15.95 -29.90
N ASP A 124 -8.63 -16.37 -28.64
CA ASP A 124 -9.76 -17.19 -28.21
C ASP A 124 -10.95 -16.28 -27.85
N THR A 125 -11.61 -15.73 -28.87
CA THR A 125 -12.97 -15.17 -28.73
C THR A 125 -14.02 -16.25 -28.85
#